data_AF-A0A9D8E7L1-F1
#
_entry.id   AF-A0A9D8E7L1-F1
#
_cell.length_a   1.000
_cell.length_b   1.000
_cell.length_c   1.000
_cell.angle_alpha   90.00
_cell.angle_beta   90.00
_cell.angle_gamma   90.00
#
_symmetry.space_group_name_H-M   'P 1'
#
loop_
_entity.id
_entity.type
_entity.pdbx_description
1 polymer ?
#
loop_
_entity_poly.entity_id
_entity_poly.type
_entity_poly.pdbx_seq_one_letter_code
_entity_poly.pdbx_strand_id
1 'polypeptide(L)'
;MEAAYALLRRLGGSKAALDEGRVVYASHLLDGDRAREAWELTRPANLKARPTEGELRVWYVAARAAARLGDRSGSRRLYQAIAESDPGFPGLDELEAALGA
;
A
#
# COMPACT_ATOMS: atom_id res chain seq x y z
N MET A 1 -7.60 -3.56 -16.23
CA MET A 1 -6.39 -3.35 -15.39
C MET A 1 -5.73 -4.67 -14.98
N GLU A 2 -6.51 -5.66 -14.52
CA GLU A 2 -6.01 -6.97 -14.09
C GLU A 2 -5.10 -7.69 -15.11
N ALA A 3 -5.51 -7.76 -16.38
CA ALA A 3 -4.70 -8.38 -17.44
C ALA A 3 -3.33 -7.71 -17.64
N ALA A 4 -3.25 -6.38 -17.49
CA ALA A 4 -2.00 -5.64 -17.61
C ALA A 4 -1.05 -5.92 -16.44
N TYR A 5 -1.58 -6.01 -15.21
CA TYR A 5 -0.79 -6.37 -14.03
C TYR A 5 -0.29 -7.82 -14.11
N ALA A 6 -1.13 -8.75 -14.57
CA ALA A 6 -0.74 -10.14 -14.79
C ALA A 6 0.40 -10.26 -15.82
N LEU A 7 0.33 -9.48 -16.90
CA LEU A 7 1.38 -9.43 -17.92
C LEU A 7 2.68 -8.86 -17.36
N LEU A 8 2.64 -7.75 -16.61
CA LEU A 8 3.82 -7.16 -15.97
C LEU A 8 4.54 -8.17 -15.07
N ARG A 9 3.77 -8.91 -14.25
CA ARG A 9 4.32 -9.98 -13.42
C ARG A 9 4.97 -11.09 -14.24
N ARG A 10 4.34 -11.49 -15.35
CA ARG A 10 4.86 -12.54 -16.23
C ARG A 10 6.16 -12.13 -16.92
N LEU A 11 6.27 -10.86 -17.32
CA LEU A 11 7.44 -10.36 -18.04
C LEU A 11 8.65 -10.10 -17.13
N GLY A 12 8.48 -10.15 -15.81
CA GLY A 12 9.60 -10.01 -14.86
C GLY A 12 10.19 -8.60 -14.84
N GLY A 13 9.33 -7.57 -14.71
CA GLY A 13 9.77 -6.18 -14.59
C GLY A 13 10.72 -5.93 -13.41
N SER A 14 11.43 -4.80 -13.44
CA SER A 14 12.28 -4.39 -12.32
C SER A 14 11.47 -4.31 -11.02
N LYS A 15 12.13 -4.44 -9.86
CA LYS A 15 11.45 -4.32 -8.56
C LYS A 15 10.63 -3.03 -8.46
N ALA A 16 11.18 -1.91 -8.92
CA ALA A 16 10.49 -0.62 -8.94
C ALA A 16 9.21 -0.68 -9.80
N ALA A 17 9.26 -1.29 -10.99
CA ALA A 17 8.09 -1.46 -11.84
C ALA A 17 7.03 -2.38 -11.19
N LEU A 18 7.45 -3.44 -10.51
CA LEU A 18 6.54 -4.34 -9.81
C LEU A 18 5.85 -3.66 -8.62
N ASP A 19 6.59 -2.84 -7.86
CA ASP A 19 6.01 -2.09 -6.74
C ASP A 19 5.02 -1.02 -7.25
N GLU A 20 5.36 -0.31 -8.33
CA GLU A 20 4.43 0.60 -9.02
C GLU A 20 3.16 -0.13 -9.47
N GLY A 21 3.33 -1.28 -10.12
CA GLY A 21 2.20 -2.09 -10.58
C GLY A 21 1.29 -2.54 -9.43
N ARG A 22 1.85 -2.86 -8.26
CA ARG A 22 1.08 -3.16 -7.05
C ARG A 22 0.33 -1.94 -6.55
N VAL A 23 0.98 -0.78 -6.46
CA VAL A 23 0.36 0.47 -5.99
C VAL A 23 -0.84 0.83 -6.86
N VAL A 24 -0.66 0.84 -8.18
CA VAL A 24 -1.73 1.19 -9.14
C VAL A 24 -2.87 0.18 -9.06
N TYR A 25 -2.56 -1.12 -9.11
CA TYR A 25 -3.60 -2.14 -9.13
C TYR A 25 -4.35 -2.23 -7.79
N ALA A 26 -3.65 -2.16 -6.66
CA ALA A 26 -4.28 -2.17 -5.34
C ALA A 26 -5.14 -0.91 -5.09
N SER A 27 -4.71 0.25 -5.59
CA SER A 27 -5.53 1.47 -5.51
C SER A 27 -6.83 1.32 -6.30
N HIS A 28 -6.75 0.78 -7.51
CA HIS A 28 -7.95 0.46 -8.29
C HIS A 28 -8.88 -0.54 -7.59
N LEU A 29 -8.33 -1.54 -6.90
CA LEU A 29 -9.12 -2.47 -6.09
C LEU A 29 -9.84 -1.72 -4.95
N LEU A 30 -9.17 -0.78 -4.28
CA LEU A 30 -9.79 0.03 -3.22
C LEU A 30 -10.91 0.93 -3.75
N ASP A 31 -10.75 1.50 -4.94
CA ASP A 31 -11.78 2.32 -5.58
C ASP A 31 -13.03 1.49 -5.96
N GLY A 32 -12.87 0.18 -6.13
CA GLY A 32 -13.96 -0.77 -6.38
C GLY A 32 -14.43 -1.54 -5.14
N ASP A 33 -14.20 -1.04 -3.93
CA ASP A 33 -14.55 -1.66 -2.65
C ASP A 33 -13.95 -3.06 -2.39
N ARG A 34 -12.91 -3.44 -3.13
CA ARG A 34 -12.19 -4.73 -3.00
C ARG A 34 -11.02 -4.62 -2.02
N ALA A 35 -11.26 -4.05 -0.85
CA ALA A 35 -10.23 -3.75 0.15
C ALA A 35 -9.44 -4.99 0.61
N ARG A 36 -10.09 -6.16 0.70
CA ARG A 36 -9.44 -7.42 1.08
C ARG A 36 -8.39 -7.86 0.07
N GLU A 37 -8.67 -7.70 -1.21
CA GLU A 37 -7.75 -8.08 -2.28
C GLU A 37 -6.59 -7.10 -2.40
N ALA A 38 -6.87 -5.80 -2.22
CA ALA A 38 -5.84 -4.79 -2.10
C ALA A 38 -4.88 -5.13 -0.94
N TRP A 39 -5.42 -5.45 0.24
CA TRP A 39 -4.64 -5.86 1.40
C TRP A 39 -3.74 -7.07 1.13
N GLU A 40 -4.28 -8.15 0.57
CA GLU A 40 -3.49 -9.35 0.25
C GLU A 40 -2.37 -9.06 -0.77
N LEU A 41 -2.55 -8.08 -1.66
CA LEU A 41 -1.56 -7.69 -2.64
C LEU A 41 -0.42 -6.84 -2.05
N THR A 42 -0.73 -5.98 -1.07
CA THR A 42 0.18 -4.94 -0.59
C THR A 42 0.69 -5.16 0.83
N ARG A 43 0.08 -6.05 1.62
CA ARG A 43 0.50 -6.27 3.01
C ARG A 43 1.97 -6.68 3.05
N PRO A 44 2.82 -5.96 3.78
CA PRO A 44 4.21 -6.36 3.90
C PRO A 44 4.30 -7.60 4.81
N ALA A 45 5.09 -8.59 4.39
CA ALA A 45 5.43 -9.70 5.28
C ALA A 45 6.21 -9.21 6.51
N ASN A 46 7.10 -8.22 6.31
CA ASN A 46 7.85 -7.54 7.36
C ASN A 46 8.08 -6.08 6.96
N LEU A 47 8.15 -5.20 7.96
CA LEU A 47 8.59 -3.82 7.77
C LEU A 47 10.12 -3.77 7.74
N LYS A 48 10.66 -2.98 6.83
CA LYS A 48 12.11 -2.80 6.64
C LYS A 48 12.58 -1.54 7.35
N ALA A 49 13.79 -1.57 7.91
CA ALA A 49 14.40 -0.40 8.53
C ALA A 49 14.74 0.73 7.53
N ARG A 50 14.93 0.38 6.25
CA ARG A 50 15.22 1.32 5.16
C ARG A 50 14.41 0.93 3.92
N PRO A 51 13.11 1.26 3.86
CA PRO A 51 12.29 0.97 2.70
C PRO A 51 12.70 1.86 1.52
N THR A 52 12.53 1.34 0.31
CA THR A 52 12.57 2.13 -0.92
C THR A 52 11.29 2.96 -1.07
N GLU A 53 11.32 4.01 -1.90
CA GLU A 53 10.13 4.83 -2.18
C GLU A 53 8.95 3.99 -2.69
N GLY A 54 9.19 3.02 -3.59
CA GLY A 54 8.16 2.10 -4.06
C GLY A 54 7.55 1.26 -2.94
N GLU A 55 8.35 0.84 -1.96
CA GLU A 55 7.85 0.09 -0.79
C GLU A 55 7.02 0.96 0.13
N LEU A 56 7.40 2.21 0.37
CA LEU A 56 6.59 3.17 1.12
C LEU A 56 5.23 3.38 0.46
N ARG A 57 5.20 3.51 -0.86
CA ARG A 57 3.93 3.64 -1.62
C ARG A 57 3.08 2.36 -1.53
N VAL A 58 3.69 1.18 -1.56
CA VAL A 58 2.97 -0.09 -1.31
C VAL A 58 2.41 -0.13 0.12
N TRP A 59 3.19 0.28 1.12
CA TRP A 59 2.75 0.31 2.52
C TRP A 59 1.60 1.30 2.74
N TYR A 60 1.63 2.46 2.07
CA TYR A 60 0.55 3.44 2.11
C TYR A 60 -0.77 2.85 1.62
N VAL A 61 -0.76 2.16 0.48
CA VAL A 61 -1.96 1.47 -0.04
C VAL A 61 -2.41 0.35 0.90
N ALA A 62 -1.46 -0.39 1.50
CA ALA A 62 -1.78 -1.39 2.52
C ALA A 62 -2.46 -0.78 3.75
N ALA A 63 -2.00 0.39 4.22
CA ALA A 63 -2.61 1.09 5.35
C ALA A 63 -4.06 1.49 5.04
N ARG A 64 -4.30 2.06 3.85
CA ARG A 64 -5.66 2.39 3.37
C ARG A 64 -6.56 1.15 3.29
N ALA A 65 -6.02 0.02 2.84
CA ALA A 65 -6.75 -1.24 2.77
C ALA A 65 -7.08 -1.77 4.18
N ALA A 66 -6.13 -1.74 5.11
CA ALA A 66 -6.35 -2.12 6.51
C ALA A 66 -7.42 -1.25 7.17
N ALA A 67 -7.36 0.07 6.99
CA ALA A 67 -8.37 1.00 7.50
C ALA A 67 -9.77 0.67 6.97
N ARG A 68 -9.93 0.44 5.66
CA ARG A 68 -11.21 0.03 5.05
C ARG A 68 -11.74 -1.32 5.57
N LEU A 69 -10.84 -2.22 5.97
CA LEU A 69 -11.21 -3.51 6.56
C LEU A 69 -11.53 -3.42 8.07
N GLY A 70 -11.38 -2.25 8.69
CA GLY A 70 -11.53 -2.05 10.13
C GLY A 70 -10.31 -2.47 10.95
N ASP A 71 -9.21 -2.86 10.32
CA ASP A 71 -7.93 -3.17 10.98
C ASP A 71 -7.19 -1.87 11.33
N ARG A 72 -7.69 -1.17 12.35
CA ARG A 72 -7.13 0.11 12.81
C ARG A 72 -5.70 -0.03 13.34
N SER A 73 -5.38 -1.16 13.99
CA SER A 73 -4.05 -1.39 14.54
C SER A 73 -3.02 -1.64 13.45
N GLY A 74 -3.36 -2.46 12.44
CA GLY A 74 -2.54 -2.68 11.25
C GLY A 74 -2.32 -1.39 10.46
N SER A 75 -3.39 -0.63 10.22
CA SER A 75 -3.30 0.68 9.55
C SER A 75 -2.41 1.65 10.33
N ARG A 76 -2.57 1.77 11.65
CA ARG A 76 -1.76 2.66 12.49
C ARG A 76 -0.28 2.27 12.49
N ARG A 77 0.03 0.97 12.54
CA ARG A 77 1.41 0.48 12.49
C ARG A 77 2.08 0.85 11.16
N LEU A 78 1.37 0.72 10.05
CA LEU A 78 1.89 1.08 8.72
C LEU A 78 2.06 2.60 8.59
N TYR A 79 1.08 3.38 9.05
CA TYR A 79 1.16 4.84 9.12
C TYR A 79 2.43 5.29 9.86
N GLN A 80 2.67 4.76 11.07
CA GLN A 80 3.85 5.10 11.86
C GLN A 80 5.15 4.75 11.14
N ALA A 81 5.24 3.57 10.53
CA ALA A 81 6.43 3.15 9.80
C ALA A 81 6.73 4.03 8.57
N ILE A 82 5.69 4.52 7.88
CA ILE A 82 5.83 5.46 6.77
C ILE A 82 6.29 6.82 7.31
N ALA A 83 5.60 7.37 8.31
CA ALA A 83 5.93 8.68 8.89
C ALA A 83 7.34 8.73 9.51
N GLU A 84 7.80 7.63 10.13
CA GLU A 84 9.17 7.51 10.64
C GLU A 84 10.22 7.49 9.53
N SER A 85 9.88 6.90 8.37
CA SER A 85 10.79 6.80 7.23
C SER A 85 10.82 8.07 6.37
N ASP A 86 9.66 8.68 6.17
CA ASP A 86 9.43 9.90 5.40
C ASP A 86 8.26 10.70 6.00
N PRO A 87 8.53 11.67 6.88
CA PRO A 87 7.50 12.53 7.46
C PRO A 87 6.76 13.39 6.43
N GLY A 88 7.34 13.60 5.24
CA GLY A 88 6.75 14.37 4.14
C GLY A 88 5.99 13.51 3.14
N PHE A 89 5.79 12.21 3.43
CA PHE A 89 5.16 11.29 2.51
C PHE A 89 3.73 11.75 2.14
N PRO A 90 3.39 11.87 0.84
CA PRO A 90 2.06 12.33 0.43
C PRO A 90 0.91 11.44 0.92
N GLY A 91 -0.13 12.04 1.49
CA GLY A 91 -1.35 11.34 1.95
C GLY A 91 -1.31 10.84 3.40
N LEU A 92 -0.27 11.15 4.18
CA LEU A 92 -0.23 10.83 5.61
C LEU A 92 -1.40 11.47 6.39
N ASP A 93 -1.80 12.69 6.01
CA ASP A 93 -2.97 13.40 6.54
C ASP A 93 -4.29 12.64 6.29
N GLU A 94 -4.45 12.10 5.08
CA GLU A 94 -5.62 11.26 4.74
C GLU A 94 -5.66 9.98 5.57
N LEU A 95 -4.51 9.34 5.80
CA LEU A 95 -4.40 8.15 6.65
C LEU A 95 -4.67 8.48 8.13
N GLU A 96 -4.18 9.61 8.62
CA GLU A 96 -4.43 10.07 9.98
C GLU A 96 -5.92 10.31 10.21
N ALA A 97 -6.60 10.99 9.26
CA ALA A 97 -8.04 11.20 9.31
C ALA A 97 -8.82 9.88 9.35
N ALA A 98 -8.41 8.88 8.55
CA ALA A 98 -9.03 7.55 8.53
C ALA A 98 -8.82 6.74 9.83
N LEU A 99 -7.81 7.09 10.63
CA LEU A 99 -7.50 6.47 11.92
C LEU A 99 -8.16 7.18 13.13
N GLY A 100 -8.58 8.45 12.94
CA GLY A 100 -9.20 9.29 13.97
C GLY A 100 -10.72 9.17 14.06
N ALA A 101 -11.39 8.72 12.99
CA ALA A 101 -12.79 8.26 13.00
C ALA A 101 -12.89 6.85 13.60
#